data_AF-A0A3B0AXB8-F1
#
_entry.id   AF-A0A3B0AXB8-F1
#
_cell.length_a   1.000
_cell.length_b   1.000
_cell.length_c   1.000
_cell.angle_alpha   90.00
_cell.angle_beta   90.00
_cell.angle_gamma   90.00
#
_symmetry.space_group_name_H-M   'P 1'
#
loop_
_entity.id
_entity.type
_entity.pdbx_description
1 polymer ?
#
loop_
_entity_poly.entity_id
_entity_poly.type
_entity_poly.pdbx_seq_one_letter_code
_entity_poly.pdbx_strand_id
1 'polypeptide(L)'
;MSTPMTDVAHQAMVDVSTYPVELTDGRFAGVPDALVARLVELVADGAGLAVCHGASALLDRHGLDIHREADAAAVRDYFEAVFRAFAAAVDPAPHSPLPMGYDQVASMDVDGFNKNTSFTPNSDHTESREFLTTKCVHFDSATTFIGNVYGPNTNIDGGLPIVCDTSAYCRENGVDPADLIELMPHSYNVAVKQEHTEAVLARHAVALDVDLKGDMVMVVLNNEVDGGLAHAGSTPRLADPAQPGKRPLRHIELQFTDGENLNNWYRHYRLDIPEVKVKVPDLDTPDHNRYHRGVDTALAAQSPATPGKRHAMSLLHRPDAPAMSPADEAELADLLDLLNADDWPEDLFEGRTFYDQWGTPVAADVRVTEREAGGVPAYVLTPPDADPARIGIWLHGGGYVFGTQTSHGSMVAEAARSAGCAFLHPQYRRAPEHKFPAPVEDAVAVYAALLDEGRAPESIVMAGDSAGGGLLLAALLAARDRGLPMPAAAAVVSPWTDLAGTGETFTTKEDIDPLMSRSVVDDVAEAYLDGTAPETPYASPHYGDPHGFPPVLIQVGEREMLHSDSERFAAKLAAAGSPVSIEVWPGMVHVWHMHHSRLAKAREALARLGAFLREPGTAAPREGARNEGNS
;
A
#
# COMPACT_ATOMS: atom_id res chain seq x y z
N MET A 1 -35.60 -3.27 32.93
CA MET A 1 -35.98 -1.86 32.72
C MET A 1 -34.86 -1.28 31.88
N SER A 2 -35.14 -0.75 30.69
CA SER A 2 -34.12 -0.11 29.85
C SER A 2 -33.56 1.10 30.62
N THR A 3 -32.23 1.19 30.68
CA THR A 3 -31.55 2.35 31.25
C THR A 3 -31.90 3.57 30.39
N PRO A 4 -32.37 4.70 30.95
CA PRO A 4 -32.63 5.90 30.18
C PRO A 4 -31.38 6.34 29.39
N MET A 5 -31.54 6.82 28.16
CA MET A 5 -30.42 7.30 27.34
C MET A 5 -29.58 8.37 28.05
N THR A 6 -30.23 9.24 28.83
CA THR A 6 -29.53 10.23 29.66
C THR A 6 -28.58 9.58 30.66
N ASP A 7 -28.98 8.45 31.25
CA ASP A 7 -28.16 7.74 32.23
C ASP A 7 -27.00 7.01 31.54
N VAL A 8 -27.24 6.43 30.34
CA VAL A 8 -26.20 5.83 29.50
C VAL A 8 -25.14 6.87 29.12
N ALA A 9 -25.57 8.04 28.62
CA ALA A 9 -24.66 9.14 28.29
C ALA A 9 -23.87 9.64 29.50
N HIS A 10 -24.53 9.84 30.65
CA HIS A 10 -23.84 10.28 31.86
C HIS A 10 -22.85 9.25 32.38
N GLN A 11 -23.17 7.96 32.32
CA GLN A 11 -22.28 6.89 32.76
C GLN A 11 -21.08 6.71 31.83
N ALA A 12 -21.28 6.92 30.53
CA ALA A 12 -20.26 6.79 29.51
C ALA A 12 -19.12 7.82 29.63
N MET A 13 -19.36 9.01 30.21
CA MET A 13 -18.33 10.05 30.32
C MET A 13 -17.20 9.65 31.28
N VAL A 14 -15.95 9.76 30.81
CA VAL A 14 -14.74 9.45 31.56
C VAL A 14 -13.76 10.64 31.49
N ASP A 15 -13.57 11.35 32.59
CA ASP A 15 -12.56 12.41 32.67
C ASP A 15 -11.17 11.79 32.89
N VAL A 16 -10.37 11.69 31.83
CA VAL A 16 -9.03 11.10 31.88
C VAL A 16 -8.05 11.92 32.72
N SER A 17 -8.33 13.22 32.92
CA SER A 17 -7.49 14.07 33.76
C SER A 17 -7.58 13.68 35.24
N THR A 18 -8.64 13.00 35.67
CA THR A 18 -8.80 12.59 37.07
C THR A 18 -7.91 11.41 37.47
N TYR A 19 -7.31 10.72 36.49
CA TYR A 19 -6.44 9.58 36.74
C TYR A 19 -4.96 10.03 36.85
N PRO A 20 -4.19 9.46 37.78
CA PRO A 20 -2.79 9.83 37.98
C PRO A 20 -1.93 9.24 36.86
N VAL A 21 -1.32 10.11 36.05
CA VAL A 21 -0.37 9.73 34.99
C VAL A 21 0.75 10.76 34.93
N GLU A 22 1.98 10.32 34.72
CA GLU A 22 3.17 11.18 34.69
C GLU A 22 3.62 11.41 33.25
N LEU A 23 4.09 12.63 32.96
CA LEU A 23 4.70 12.98 31.68
C LEU A 23 6.23 12.83 31.79
N THR A 24 6.81 11.90 31.02
CA THR A 24 8.26 11.66 30.97
C THR A 24 8.73 11.78 29.52
N ASP A 25 9.77 12.59 29.29
CA ASP A 25 10.36 12.81 27.96
C ASP A 25 9.34 13.13 26.85
N GLY A 26 8.30 13.91 27.20
CA GLY A 26 7.24 14.32 26.26
C GLY A 26 6.16 13.26 26.00
N ARG A 27 6.12 12.17 26.78
CA ARG A 27 5.10 11.12 26.67
C ARG A 27 4.47 10.78 28.01
N PHE A 28 3.17 10.51 28.03
CA PHE A 28 2.50 10.02 29.24
C PHE A 28 2.89 8.55 29.48
N ALA A 29 3.51 8.29 30.62
CA ALA A 29 4.06 6.99 30.95
C ALA A 29 3.07 6.16 31.80
N GLY A 30 2.72 4.98 31.28
CA GLY A 30 1.84 4.04 31.95
C GLY A 30 0.35 4.40 31.80
N VAL A 31 -0.49 3.36 31.69
CA VAL A 31 -1.95 3.52 31.70
C VAL A 31 -2.44 3.16 33.10
N PRO A 32 -3.21 4.03 33.77
CA PRO A 32 -3.75 3.70 35.09
C PRO A 32 -4.71 2.51 35.02
N ASP A 33 -4.47 1.47 35.82
CA ASP A 33 -5.34 0.27 35.88
C ASP A 33 -6.80 0.63 36.20
N ALA A 34 -7.01 1.66 37.02
CA ALA A 34 -8.34 2.16 37.37
C ALA A 34 -9.09 2.76 36.16
N LEU A 35 -8.36 3.38 35.22
CA LEU A 35 -8.94 3.89 33.97
C LEU A 35 -9.36 2.72 33.08
N VAL A 36 -8.48 1.73 32.92
CA VAL A 36 -8.78 0.50 32.16
C VAL A 36 -9.99 -0.22 32.75
N ALA A 37 -10.01 -0.44 34.06
CA ALA A 37 -11.13 -1.09 34.75
C ALA A 37 -12.45 -0.32 34.55
N ARG A 38 -12.42 1.01 34.55
CA ARG A 38 -13.61 1.83 34.28
C ARG A 38 -14.09 1.68 32.83
N LEU A 39 -13.17 1.58 31.87
CA LEU A 39 -13.53 1.32 30.47
C LEU A 39 -14.12 -0.09 30.30
N VAL A 40 -13.57 -1.11 30.97
CA VAL A 40 -14.15 -2.47 30.99
C VAL A 40 -15.58 -2.45 31.55
N GLU A 41 -15.78 -1.79 32.70
CA GLU A 41 -17.09 -1.68 33.33
C GLU A 41 -18.13 -1.02 32.41
N LEU A 42 -17.75 0.05 31.71
CA LEU A 42 -18.67 0.82 30.88
C LEU A 42 -18.95 0.17 29.53
N VAL A 43 -17.94 -0.45 28.95
CA VAL A 43 -17.98 -0.87 27.56
C VAL A 43 -18.21 -2.37 27.42
N ALA A 44 -17.40 -3.21 28.07
CA ALA A 44 -17.55 -4.66 28.00
C ALA A 44 -18.71 -5.14 28.89
N ASP A 45 -18.74 -4.69 30.15
CA ASP A 45 -19.76 -5.14 31.11
C ASP A 45 -21.02 -4.26 31.11
N GLY A 46 -20.95 -3.10 30.45
CA GLY A 46 -21.91 -2.02 30.57
C GLY A 46 -22.74 -1.77 29.31
N ALA A 47 -22.88 -0.49 28.95
CA ALA A 47 -23.74 -0.05 27.85
C ALA A 47 -23.06 -0.14 26.46
N GLY A 48 -21.83 -0.64 26.37
CA GLY A 48 -21.10 -0.72 25.11
C GLY A 48 -20.45 0.60 24.67
N LEU A 49 -20.33 1.59 25.56
CA LEU A 49 -19.79 2.92 25.24
C LEU A 49 -19.08 3.58 26.43
N ALA A 50 -17.93 4.23 26.16
CA ALA A 50 -17.30 5.24 27.01
C ALA A 50 -16.85 6.45 26.18
N VAL A 51 -16.76 7.63 26.79
CA VAL A 51 -16.37 8.91 26.18
C VAL A 51 -15.34 9.56 27.07
N CYS A 52 -14.07 9.34 26.74
CA CYS A 52 -12.91 9.89 27.42
C CYS A 52 -12.72 11.37 27.04
N HIS A 53 -12.69 12.26 28.01
CA HIS A 53 -12.47 13.69 27.83
C HIS A 53 -11.50 14.20 28.90
N GLY A 54 -11.16 15.49 28.88
CA GLY A 54 -10.23 16.12 29.83
C GLY A 54 -8.77 16.05 29.40
N ALA A 55 -8.48 15.80 28.11
CA ALA A 55 -7.10 15.79 27.60
C ALA A 55 -6.43 17.17 27.71
N SER A 56 -7.18 18.23 27.46
CA SER A 56 -6.73 19.62 27.62
C SER A 56 -6.34 19.91 29.07
N ALA A 57 -7.20 19.53 30.02
CA ALA A 57 -6.90 19.64 31.45
C ALA A 57 -5.71 18.76 31.88
N LEU A 58 -5.55 17.58 31.27
CA LEU A 58 -4.39 16.71 31.48
C LEU A 58 -3.10 17.41 31.05
N LEU A 59 -3.05 17.99 29.84
CA LEU A 59 -1.89 18.73 29.33
C LEU A 59 -1.58 19.99 30.13
N ASP A 60 -2.61 20.76 30.51
CA ASP A 60 -2.47 22.02 31.25
C ASP A 60 -1.71 21.82 32.58
N ARG A 61 -1.91 20.69 33.25
CA ARG A 61 -1.18 20.34 34.50
C ARG A 61 0.33 20.20 34.30
N HIS A 62 0.77 19.90 33.08
CA HIS A 62 2.17 19.78 32.70
C HIS A 62 2.69 21.01 31.93
N GLY A 63 1.90 22.10 31.85
CA GLY A 63 2.26 23.32 31.15
C GLY A 63 2.27 23.21 29.62
N LEU A 64 1.55 22.21 29.10
CA LEU A 64 1.41 21.93 27.67
C LEU A 64 0.05 22.43 27.15
N ASP A 65 -0.06 22.62 25.83
CA ASP A 65 -1.22 23.26 25.19
C ASP A 65 -1.78 22.35 24.08
N ILE A 66 -3.04 21.92 24.23
CA ILE A 66 -3.71 21.00 23.29
C ILE A 66 -3.77 21.54 21.85
N HIS A 67 -3.65 22.85 21.65
CA HIS A 67 -3.65 23.46 20.32
C HIS A 67 -2.26 23.47 19.65
N ARG A 68 -1.20 23.03 20.35
CA ARG A 68 0.13 22.84 19.78
C ARG A 68 0.30 21.39 19.37
N GLU A 69 0.62 21.17 18.11
CA GLU A 69 0.71 19.84 17.53
C GLU A 69 1.67 18.90 18.27
N ALA A 70 2.82 19.42 18.73
CA ALA A 70 3.80 18.65 19.48
C ALA A 70 3.28 18.18 20.86
N ASP A 71 2.43 19.00 21.50
CA ASP A 71 1.84 18.71 22.81
C ASP A 71 0.63 17.79 22.66
N ALA A 72 -0.19 18.03 21.63
CA ALA A 72 -1.32 17.18 21.26
C ALA A 72 -0.89 15.75 20.89
N ALA A 73 0.31 15.57 20.34
CA ALA A 73 0.89 14.26 20.05
C ALA A 73 1.01 13.39 21.32
N ALA A 74 1.39 13.98 22.45
CA ALA A 74 1.52 13.25 23.71
C ALA A 74 0.18 12.65 24.17
N VAL A 75 -0.94 13.36 23.97
CA VAL A 75 -2.28 12.85 24.27
C VAL A 75 -2.72 11.78 23.29
N ARG A 76 -2.40 11.92 21.99
CA ARG A 76 -2.71 10.87 21.00
C ARG A 76 -2.00 9.57 21.34
N ASP A 77 -0.69 9.63 21.62
CA ASP A 77 0.10 8.49 22.08
C ASP A 77 -0.50 7.89 23.38
N TYR A 78 -1.01 8.74 24.28
CA TYR A 78 -1.64 8.28 25.53
C TYR A 78 -2.99 7.59 25.30
N PHE A 79 -3.89 8.17 24.51
CA PHE A 79 -5.15 7.54 24.15
C PHE A 79 -4.94 6.24 23.39
N GLU A 80 -3.92 6.18 22.53
CA GLU A 80 -3.47 4.95 21.91
C GLU A 80 -3.11 3.89 22.96
N ALA A 81 -2.27 4.25 23.94
CA ALA A 81 -1.88 3.35 25.01
C ALA A 81 -3.07 2.91 25.87
N VAL A 82 -3.95 3.83 26.27
CA VAL A 82 -5.18 3.55 27.03
C VAL A 82 -6.04 2.54 26.28
N PHE A 83 -6.21 2.74 24.98
CA PHE A 83 -7.00 1.85 24.16
C PHE A 83 -6.40 0.45 24.07
N ARG A 84 -5.09 0.33 23.80
CA ARG A 84 -4.39 -0.96 23.78
C ARG A 84 -4.50 -1.71 25.11
N ALA A 85 -4.39 -0.99 26.23
CA ALA A 85 -4.50 -1.58 27.56
C ALA A 85 -5.93 -2.07 27.85
N PHE A 86 -6.94 -1.34 27.40
CA PHE A 86 -8.34 -1.76 27.47
C PHE A 86 -8.62 -2.98 26.58
N ALA A 87 -8.16 -2.99 25.32
CA ALA A 87 -8.34 -4.12 24.41
C ALA A 87 -7.69 -5.40 24.96
N ALA A 88 -6.53 -5.30 25.61
CA ALA A 88 -5.87 -6.42 26.27
C ALA A 88 -6.62 -6.96 27.50
N ALA A 89 -7.56 -6.19 28.06
CA ALA A 89 -8.32 -6.53 29.26
C ALA A 89 -9.73 -7.09 28.97
N VAL A 90 -10.16 -7.13 27.71
CA VAL A 90 -11.51 -7.53 27.29
C VAL A 90 -11.44 -8.74 26.36
N ASP A 91 -12.35 -9.69 26.55
CA ASP A 91 -12.64 -10.72 25.55
C ASP A 91 -13.77 -10.22 24.65
N PRO A 92 -13.52 -9.92 23.37
CA PRO A 92 -14.56 -9.42 22.45
C PRO A 92 -15.51 -10.52 21.95
N ALA A 93 -15.18 -11.81 22.13
CA ALA A 93 -15.96 -12.91 21.57
C ALA A 93 -17.44 -12.96 22.03
N PRO A 94 -17.81 -12.65 23.29
CA PRO A 94 -19.20 -12.60 23.72
C PRO A 94 -20.01 -11.44 23.10
N HIS A 95 -19.31 -10.49 22.51
CA HIS A 95 -19.85 -9.21 22.04
C HIS A 95 -19.97 -9.12 20.52
N SER A 96 -19.64 -10.19 19.80
CA SER A 96 -19.84 -10.32 18.36
C SER A 96 -20.71 -11.54 18.03
N PRO A 97 -21.69 -11.41 17.12
CA PRO A 97 -22.50 -12.50 16.62
C PRO A 97 -21.75 -13.35 15.58
N LEU A 98 -20.56 -12.91 15.15
CA LEU A 98 -19.71 -13.59 14.19
C LEU A 98 -18.42 -14.10 14.87
N PRO A 99 -18.01 -15.37 14.63
CA PRO A 99 -16.71 -15.84 15.06
C PRO A 99 -15.63 -15.16 14.21
N MET A 100 -14.72 -14.43 14.86
CA MET A 100 -13.60 -13.74 14.23
C MET A 100 -12.26 -14.21 14.82
N GLY A 101 -11.18 -14.06 14.04
CA GLY A 101 -9.81 -14.35 14.48
C GLY A 101 -9.25 -13.23 15.35
N TYR A 102 -9.73 -13.10 16.58
CA TYR A 102 -9.36 -12.00 17.50
C TYR A 102 -7.87 -11.93 17.86
N ASP A 103 -7.11 -12.99 17.61
CA ASP A 103 -5.65 -13.06 17.71
C ASP A 103 -4.91 -12.46 16.50
N GLN A 104 -5.64 -12.03 15.46
CA GLN A 104 -5.10 -11.58 14.17
C GLN A 104 -5.28 -10.08 13.93
N VAL A 105 -5.17 -9.27 14.98
CA VAL A 105 -5.11 -7.80 14.83
C VAL A 105 -3.83 -7.43 14.09
N ALA A 106 -3.96 -7.01 12.84
CA ALA A 106 -2.87 -6.69 11.92
C ALA A 106 -2.25 -5.33 12.20
N SER A 107 -3.10 -4.34 12.49
CA SER A 107 -2.68 -2.97 12.69
C SER A 107 -3.74 -2.19 13.47
N MET A 108 -3.40 -0.94 13.80
CA MET A 108 -4.30 -0.02 14.46
C MET A 108 -4.23 1.32 13.74
N ASP A 109 -5.33 1.75 13.13
CA ASP A 109 -5.35 3.02 12.40
C ASP A 109 -5.64 4.15 13.39
N VAL A 110 -4.61 4.90 13.79
CA VAL A 110 -4.72 6.02 14.75
C VAL A 110 -5.00 7.35 14.05
N ASP A 111 -5.04 7.37 12.72
CA ASP A 111 -4.98 8.61 11.97
C ASP A 111 -5.75 8.54 10.67
N GLY A 112 -6.87 7.81 10.67
CA GLY A 112 -7.86 7.74 9.60
C GLY A 112 -8.42 9.13 9.25
N PHE A 113 -7.57 9.93 8.61
CA PHE A 113 -7.91 10.77 7.51
C PHE A 113 -8.60 9.84 6.54
N ASN A 114 -9.92 9.78 6.67
CA ASN A 114 -10.74 9.43 5.55
C ASN A 114 -10.39 10.45 4.45
N LYS A 115 -9.51 10.05 3.53
CA LYS A 115 -9.22 10.76 2.28
C LYS A 115 -10.41 10.69 1.33
N ASN A 116 -11.62 10.30 1.79
CA ASN A 116 -12.86 10.79 1.19
C ASN A 116 -12.91 12.32 1.29
N THR A 117 -12.20 12.98 0.39
CA THR A 117 -12.62 14.23 -0.22
C THR A 117 -13.96 14.07 -0.94
N SER A 118 -14.37 12.81 -1.15
CA SER A 118 -15.59 12.38 -1.80
C SER A 118 -16.63 11.86 -0.80
N PHE A 119 -17.19 12.74 0.02
CA PHE A 119 -18.66 12.69 0.22
C PHE A 119 -19.27 13.36 -1.02
N THR A 120 -18.96 12.85 -2.21
CA THR A 120 -19.49 13.42 -3.45
C THR A 120 -20.89 12.85 -3.61
N PRO A 121 -21.94 13.69 -3.61
CA PRO A 121 -23.25 13.28 -4.05
C PRO A 121 -23.13 13.04 -5.56
N ASN A 122 -22.81 11.81 -5.95
CA ASN A 122 -22.95 11.40 -7.35
C ASN A 122 -24.45 11.10 -7.56
N SER A 123 -25.16 12.20 -7.82
CA SER A 123 -26.30 12.40 -8.72
C SER A 123 -27.59 11.58 -8.67
N ASP A 124 -27.96 10.79 -7.65
CA ASP A 124 -29.26 10.07 -7.80
C ASP A 124 -30.15 9.91 -6.55
N HIS A 125 -29.64 9.74 -5.32
CA HIS A 125 -30.52 9.37 -4.19
C HIS A 125 -30.23 9.97 -2.80
N THR A 126 -29.03 10.49 -2.53
CA THR A 126 -28.65 11.04 -1.20
C THR A 126 -29.06 12.50 -0.99
N GLU A 127 -29.51 13.22 -2.03
CA GLU A 127 -29.88 14.65 -1.94
C GLU A 127 -31.25 14.92 -1.29
N SER A 128 -32.04 13.88 -0.99
CA SER A 128 -33.47 14.04 -0.68
C SER A 128 -33.87 13.76 0.77
N ARG A 129 -32.97 13.29 1.64
CA ARG A 129 -33.31 12.98 3.04
C ARG A 129 -32.15 13.10 4.02
N GLU A 130 -32.49 13.37 5.27
CA GLU A 130 -31.58 13.20 6.41
C GLU A 130 -31.36 11.72 6.69
N PHE A 131 -30.15 11.35 7.13
CA PHE A 131 -29.82 9.98 7.51
C PHE A 131 -28.94 9.95 8.77
N LEU A 132 -29.19 8.94 9.61
CA LEU A 132 -28.45 8.68 10.83
C LEU A 132 -27.40 7.60 10.55
N THR A 133 -26.12 7.94 10.70
CA THR A 133 -24.99 7.02 10.47
C THR A 133 -23.78 7.38 11.33
N THR A 134 -22.81 6.48 11.46
CA THR A 134 -21.50 6.74 12.08
C THR A 134 -20.44 7.03 11.01
N LYS A 135 -19.28 7.58 11.39
CA LYS A 135 -18.17 7.84 10.46
C LYS A 135 -17.28 6.59 10.34
N CYS A 136 -17.14 6.09 9.12
CA CYS A 136 -16.09 5.16 8.64
C CYS A 136 -16.09 3.72 9.13
N VAL A 137 -17.12 3.28 9.86
CA VAL A 137 -17.28 1.86 10.14
C VAL A 137 -18.73 1.51 9.99
N HIS A 138 -18.95 0.30 9.53
CA HIS A 138 -20.18 -0.45 9.63
C HIS A 138 -20.75 -0.30 11.05
N PHE A 139 -21.75 0.58 11.25
CA PHE A 139 -22.40 0.65 12.56
C PHE A 139 -23.23 -0.62 12.72
N ASP A 140 -23.14 -1.17 13.90
CA ASP A 140 -23.96 -2.30 14.27
C ASP A 140 -25.27 -1.81 14.90
N SER A 141 -26.38 -2.35 14.40
CA SER A 141 -27.72 -2.08 14.88
C SER A 141 -28.06 -2.80 16.19
N ALA A 142 -27.27 -3.82 16.55
CA ALA A 142 -27.38 -4.60 17.77
C ALA A 142 -26.63 -3.99 18.97
N THR A 143 -25.88 -2.90 18.79
CA THR A 143 -25.13 -2.20 19.85
C THR A 143 -25.47 -0.71 19.95
N THR A 144 -24.95 -0.06 21.00
CA THR A 144 -25.02 1.40 21.18
C THR A 144 -23.88 2.03 20.40
N PHE A 145 -24.13 3.15 19.70
CA PHE A 145 -23.11 3.82 18.91
C PHE A 145 -23.14 5.34 19.04
N ILE A 146 -22.08 6.00 18.56
CA ILE A 146 -22.06 7.46 18.32
C ILE A 146 -22.50 7.74 16.89
N GLY A 147 -23.71 8.27 16.74
CA GLY A 147 -24.28 8.69 15.48
C GLY A 147 -24.06 10.16 15.18
N ASN A 148 -23.98 10.44 13.89
CA ASN A 148 -24.09 11.76 13.30
C ASN A 148 -25.34 11.80 12.41
N VAL A 149 -26.10 12.90 12.49
CA VAL A 149 -27.17 13.17 11.53
C VAL A 149 -26.57 13.94 10.37
N TYR A 150 -26.63 13.37 9.18
CA TYR A 150 -26.21 14.05 7.96
C TYR A 150 -27.45 14.60 7.27
N GLY A 151 -27.41 15.91 6.99
CA GLY A 151 -28.43 16.56 6.16
C GLY A 151 -28.07 16.50 4.67
N PRO A 152 -29.07 16.70 3.78
CA PRO A 152 -28.79 16.95 2.37
C PRO A 152 -27.98 18.25 2.26
N ASN A 153 -26.67 18.11 2.00
CA ASN A 153 -25.70 19.19 1.74
C ASN A 153 -24.96 19.85 2.91
N THR A 154 -24.79 19.22 4.08
CA THR A 154 -23.89 19.79 5.11
C THR A 154 -23.01 18.74 5.80
N ASN A 155 -21.69 18.99 5.81
CA ASN A 155 -20.82 18.46 6.87
C ASN A 155 -21.15 19.21 8.16
N ILE A 156 -21.10 18.51 9.31
CA ILE A 156 -21.40 19.09 10.62
C ILE A 156 -20.30 20.10 10.98
N ASP A 157 -20.51 21.37 10.64
CA ASP A 157 -19.71 22.50 11.14
C ASP A 157 -20.20 22.98 12.53
N GLY A 158 -21.19 22.28 13.10
CA GLY A 158 -21.71 22.48 14.45
C GLY A 158 -22.77 21.43 14.82
N GLY A 159 -22.53 20.71 15.92
CA GLY A 159 -23.43 19.68 16.45
C GLY A 159 -22.79 18.96 17.64
N LEU A 160 -23.60 18.47 18.56
CA LEU A 160 -23.16 17.60 19.64
C LEU A 160 -23.13 16.15 19.12
N PRO A 161 -22.11 15.33 19.44
CA PRO A 161 -22.15 13.90 19.16
C PRO A 161 -23.41 13.28 19.75
N ILE A 162 -24.05 12.35 19.04
CA ILE A 162 -25.29 11.73 19.52
C ILE A 162 -25.00 10.27 19.87
N VAL A 163 -25.31 9.85 21.09
CA VAL A 163 -25.36 8.43 21.43
C VAL A 163 -26.71 7.88 21.00
N CYS A 164 -26.72 6.78 20.26
CA CYS A 164 -27.92 6.07 19.85
C CYS A 164 -27.88 4.63 20.39
N ASP A 165 -28.90 4.20 21.14
CA ASP A 165 -29.08 2.81 21.58
C ASP A 165 -30.08 2.10 20.65
N THR A 166 -29.60 1.75 19.46
CA THR A 166 -30.39 1.03 18.46
C THR A 166 -30.70 -0.40 18.87
N SER A 167 -29.87 -0.98 19.74
CA SER A 167 -30.11 -2.27 20.37
C SER A 167 -31.41 -2.27 21.18
N ALA A 168 -31.62 -1.25 22.02
CA ALA A 168 -32.86 -1.07 22.76
C ALA A 168 -34.05 -0.80 21.83
N TYR A 169 -33.87 0.03 20.80
CA TYR A 169 -34.90 0.27 19.80
C TYR A 169 -35.36 -1.04 19.13
N CYS A 170 -34.43 -1.86 18.64
CA CYS A 170 -34.71 -3.14 18.01
C CYS A 170 -35.46 -4.10 18.94
N ARG A 171 -35.00 -4.26 20.19
CA ARG A 171 -35.68 -5.11 21.19
C ARG A 171 -37.08 -4.63 21.52
N GLU A 172 -37.27 -3.33 21.73
CA GLU A 172 -38.57 -2.77 22.16
C GLU A 172 -39.60 -2.77 21.03
N ASN A 173 -39.16 -2.63 19.79
CA ASN A 173 -40.05 -2.55 18.62
C ASN A 173 -40.12 -3.87 17.82
N GLY A 174 -39.37 -4.90 18.22
CA GLY A 174 -39.32 -6.19 17.53
C GLY A 174 -38.73 -6.09 16.13
N VAL A 175 -37.82 -5.15 15.91
CA VAL A 175 -37.11 -4.95 14.64
C VAL A 175 -35.84 -5.80 14.69
N ASP A 176 -35.67 -6.69 13.72
CA ASP A 176 -34.42 -7.41 13.54
C ASP A 176 -33.30 -6.38 13.23
N PRO A 177 -32.13 -6.43 13.89
CA PRO A 177 -31.00 -5.54 13.59
C PRO A 177 -30.71 -5.42 12.08
N ALA A 178 -30.74 -6.53 11.35
CA ALA A 178 -30.54 -6.52 9.90
C ALA A 178 -31.66 -5.84 9.09
N ASP A 179 -32.83 -5.63 9.68
CA ASP A 179 -33.90 -4.82 9.09
C ASP A 179 -33.77 -3.32 9.45
N LEU A 180 -32.98 -2.95 10.47
CA LEU A 180 -32.79 -1.55 10.89
C LEU A 180 -31.94 -0.76 9.90
N ILE A 181 -30.99 -1.42 9.25
CA ILE A 181 -29.91 -0.78 8.50
C ILE A 181 -30.06 -1.00 7.00
N GLU A 182 -29.55 -0.05 6.23
CA GLU A 182 -29.42 -0.15 4.78
C GLU A 182 -28.02 0.27 4.35
N LEU A 183 -27.56 -0.30 3.25
CA LEU A 183 -26.33 0.18 2.63
C LEU A 183 -26.58 1.54 1.97
N MET A 184 -25.67 2.48 2.19
CA MET A 184 -25.71 3.76 1.51
C MET A 184 -25.40 3.56 0.01
N PRO A 185 -26.19 4.14 -0.90
CA PRO A 185 -25.92 4.03 -2.34
C PRO A 185 -24.50 4.48 -2.68
N HIS A 186 -23.79 3.67 -3.49
CA HIS A 186 -22.43 3.97 -3.96
C HIS A 186 -21.40 4.20 -2.83
N SER A 187 -21.63 3.61 -1.66
CA SER A 187 -20.72 3.67 -0.52
C SER A 187 -20.69 2.34 0.22
N TYR A 188 -19.56 2.05 0.86
CA TYR A 188 -19.43 0.92 1.79
C TYR A 188 -20.06 1.21 3.17
N ASN A 189 -20.52 2.44 3.42
CA ASN A 189 -21.17 2.83 4.67
C ASN A 189 -22.62 2.34 4.75
N VAL A 190 -23.12 2.19 5.98
CA VAL A 190 -24.53 1.86 6.27
C VAL A 190 -25.22 3.02 6.96
N ALA A 191 -26.54 3.14 6.82
CA ALA A 191 -27.38 4.11 7.53
C ALA A 191 -28.57 3.41 8.21
N VAL A 192 -29.13 4.02 9.26
CA VAL A 192 -30.45 3.62 9.78
C VAL A 192 -31.49 3.94 8.71
N LYS A 193 -32.35 2.97 8.37
CA LYS A 193 -33.42 3.18 7.40
C LYS A 193 -34.29 4.36 7.80
N GLN A 194 -34.76 5.11 6.81
CA GLN A 194 -35.49 6.35 7.05
C GLN A 194 -36.71 6.14 7.95
N GLU A 195 -37.45 5.04 7.76
CA GLU A 195 -38.64 4.71 8.56
C GLU A 195 -38.36 4.50 10.05
N HIS A 196 -37.10 4.30 10.45
CA HIS A 196 -36.69 4.08 11.84
C HIS A 196 -36.00 5.30 12.46
N THR A 197 -35.49 6.21 11.63
CA THR A 197 -34.62 7.32 12.07
C THR A 197 -35.31 8.24 13.08
N GLU A 198 -36.54 8.69 12.80
CA GLU A 198 -37.27 9.58 13.70
C GLU A 198 -37.56 8.92 15.07
N ALA A 199 -37.94 7.64 15.06
CA ALA A 199 -38.25 6.90 16.27
C ALA A 199 -37.00 6.66 17.14
N VAL A 200 -35.87 6.34 16.51
CA VAL A 200 -34.57 6.23 17.18
C VAL A 200 -34.18 7.58 17.80
N LEU A 201 -34.21 8.66 17.02
CA LEU A 201 -33.83 10.00 17.51
C LEU A 201 -34.74 10.50 18.64
N ALA A 202 -36.03 10.18 18.60
CA ALA A 202 -36.99 10.68 19.58
C ALA A 202 -36.88 10.02 20.96
N ARG A 203 -36.45 8.75 21.04
CA ARG A 203 -36.56 7.95 22.29
C ARG A 203 -35.32 7.13 22.64
N HIS A 204 -34.42 6.94 21.69
CA HIS A 204 -33.23 6.09 21.82
C HIS A 204 -31.94 6.83 21.47
N ALA A 205 -31.99 8.17 21.44
CA ALA A 205 -30.84 9.00 21.17
C ALA A 205 -30.68 10.11 22.21
N VAL A 206 -29.44 10.51 22.47
CA VAL A 206 -29.10 11.64 23.34
C VAL A 206 -27.85 12.34 22.84
N ALA A 207 -27.85 13.67 22.86
CA ALA A 207 -26.68 14.46 22.52
C ALA A 207 -25.70 14.53 23.70
N LEU A 208 -24.41 14.36 23.41
CA LEU A 208 -23.30 14.50 24.36
C LEU A 208 -22.78 15.92 24.38
N ASP A 209 -22.80 16.54 25.55
CA ASP A 209 -22.21 17.87 25.76
C ASP A 209 -20.69 17.73 26.02
N VAL A 210 -19.90 17.77 24.95
CA VAL A 210 -18.43 17.66 24.97
C VAL A 210 -17.76 18.81 24.25
N ASP A 211 -16.67 19.34 24.83
CA ASP A 211 -15.93 20.45 24.23
C ASP A 211 -14.97 19.98 23.12
N LEU A 212 -15.52 19.78 21.94
CA LEU A 212 -14.74 19.43 20.75
C LEU A 212 -13.86 20.58 20.22
N LYS A 213 -13.97 21.80 20.79
CA LYS A 213 -13.21 22.98 20.38
C LYS A 213 -12.03 23.29 21.30
N GLY A 214 -12.10 22.88 22.56
CA GLY A 214 -11.05 23.08 23.55
C GLY A 214 -10.38 21.80 24.02
N ASP A 215 -10.84 20.64 23.55
CA ASP A 215 -10.39 19.34 24.07
C ASP A 215 -10.17 18.29 22.98
N MET A 216 -9.48 17.20 23.36
CA MET A 216 -9.32 15.99 22.58
C MET A 216 -10.08 14.86 23.29
N VAL A 217 -11.06 14.27 22.61
CA VAL A 217 -12.03 13.34 23.20
C VAL A 217 -11.85 11.96 22.60
N MET A 218 -11.67 10.90 23.38
CA MET A 218 -11.68 9.51 22.90
C MET A 218 -12.93 8.75 23.30
N VAL A 219 -13.78 8.46 22.34
CA VAL A 219 -14.90 7.53 22.45
C VAL A 219 -14.38 6.08 22.39
N VAL A 220 -15.00 5.15 23.09
CA VAL A 220 -14.73 3.70 23.05
C VAL A 220 -16.06 2.97 22.90
N LEU A 221 -16.28 2.27 21.78
CA LEU A 221 -17.54 1.58 21.45
C LEU A 221 -17.31 0.11 21.20
N ASN A 222 -18.28 -0.75 21.54
CA ASN A 222 -18.25 -2.13 21.07
C ASN A 222 -18.78 -2.22 19.62
N ASN A 223 -17.95 -2.64 18.66
CA ASN A 223 -18.34 -2.78 17.24
C ASN A 223 -18.06 -4.19 16.69
N GLU A 224 -19.05 -4.79 16.04
CA GLU A 224 -19.09 -6.21 15.64
C GLU A 224 -18.23 -6.58 14.42
N VAL A 225 -17.84 -5.60 13.59
CA VAL A 225 -17.28 -5.87 12.24
C VAL A 225 -15.78 -6.13 12.28
N ASP A 226 -15.11 -5.60 13.30
CA ASP A 226 -13.65 -5.63 13.42
C ASP A 226 -13.18 -5.92 14.86
N GLY A 227 -14.09 -6.38 15.74
CA GLY A 227 -13.77 -6.76 17.13
C GLY A 227 -13.07 -5.66 17.95
N GLY A 228 -13.10 -4.43 17.44
CA GLY A 228 -12.25 -3.33 17.82
C GLY A 228 -13.06 -2.23 18.43
N LEU A 229 -12.72 -1.95 19.68
CA LEU A 229 -13.19 -0.82 20.43
C LEU A 229 -12.40 0.45 20.04
N ALA A 230 -12.80 1.62 20.53
CA ALA A 230 -12.19 2.95 20.31
C ALA A 230 -12.45 3.78 19.03
N HIS A 231 -12.64 5.06 19.29
CA HIS A 231 -12.94 6.19 18.43
C HIS A 231 -12.27 7.43 19.05
N ALA A 232 -10.98 7.69 18.80
CA ALA A 232 -10.29 8.85 19.40
C ALA A 232 -10.37 10.13 18.56
N GLY A 233 -11.10 11.14 19.02
CA GLY A 233 -11.16 12.48 18.45
C GLY A 233 -9.83 13.22 18.38
N SER A 234 -9.49 13.87 17.26
CA SER A 234 -8.57 15.01 17.30
C SER A 234 -8.82 16.04 16.18
N THR A 235 -9.16 17.27 16.54
CA THR A 235 -8.32 18.49 16.54
C THR A 235 -9.23 19.71 16.71
N PRO A 236 -8.93 20.65 17.60
CA PRO A 236 -9.39 22.02 17.48
C PRO A 236 -8.41 22.86 16.66
N ARG A 237 -8.81 23.27 15.45
CA ARG A 237 -7.98 24.11 14.57
C ARG A 237 -8.18 25.61 14.82
N LEU A 238 -7.07 26.34 14.67
CA LEU A 238 -6.92 27.80 14.72
C LEU A 238 -7.99 28.57 13.91
N ALA A 239 -8.40 29.71 14.45
CA ALA A 239 -9.40 30.63 13.91
C ALA A 239 -9.01 31.22 12.53
N ASP A 240 -9.22 30.47 11.45
CA ASP A 240 -9.30 31.00 10.09
C ASP A 240 -10.76 30.90 9.58
N PRO A 241 -11.51 32.02 9.58
CA PRO A 241 -12.90 32.03 9.12
C PRO A 241 -13.08 31.86 7.60
N ALA A 242 -12.00 31.78 6.81
CA ALA A 242 -12.04 31.55 5.37
C ALA A 242 -11.89 30.07 4.97
N GLN A 243 -11.61 29.18 5.93
CA GLN A 243 -11.46 27.74 5.70
C GLN A 243 -12.43 26.96 6.60
N PRO A 244 -13.51 26.35 6.07
CA PRO A 244 -14.34 25.47 6.90
C PRO A 244 -13.48 24.28 7.36
N GLY A 245 -13.36 24.14 8.68
CA GLY A 245 -12.42 23.24 9.33
C GLY A 245 -12.69 21.75 9.08
N LYS A 246 -11.62 20.96 8.99
CA LYS A 246 -11.69 19.50 8.93
C LYS A 246 -11.85 18.92 10.35
N ARG A 247 -13.03 18.32 10.58
CA ARG A 247 -13.50 17.32 11.58
C ARG A 247 -12.73 17.17 12.91
N PRO A 248 -13.40 17.28 14.09
CA PRO A 248 -12.79 17.08 15.41
C PRO A 248 -12.71 15.62 15.90
N LEU A 249 -13.32 14.66 15.18
CA LEU A 249 -13.35 13.23 15.55
C LEU A 249 -12.44 12.38 14.60
N ARG A 250 -11.32 11.85 15.11
CA ARG A 250 -10.54 10.72 14.55
C ARG A 250 -10.99 9.42 15.23
N HIS A 251 -10.47 8.28 14.79
CA HIS A 251 -10.80 6.96 15.32
C HIS A 251 -9.53 6.13 15.53
N ILE A 252 -9.63 5.11 16.39
CA ILE A 252 -8.57 4.12 16.61
C ILE A 252 -9.23 2.76 16.47
N GLU A 253 -9.06 2.12 15.32
CA GLU A 253 -9.72 0.84 15.01
C GLU A 253 -8.70 -0.29 14.95
N LEU A 254 -9.07 -1.46 15.49
CA LEU A 254 -8.33 -2.69 15.22
C LEU A 254 -8.64 -3.10 13.79
N GLN A 255 -7.62 -3.44 13.01
CA GLN A 255 -7.76 -3.94 11.65
C GLN A 255 -7.40 -5.42 11.63
N PHE A 256 -8.28 -6.31 11.17
CA PHE A 256 -7.95 -7.73 10.98
C PHE A 256 -7.15 -8.00 9.70
N THR A 257 -6.37 -9.10 9.71
CA THR A 257 -5.47 -9.48 8.60
C THR A 257 -6.18 -9.95 7.32
N ASP A 258 -7.48 -10.25 7.34
CA ASP A 258 -8.21 -10.79 6.20
C ASP A 258 -9.51 -10.04 5.89
N GLY A 259 -9.89 -10.02 4.60
CA GLY A 259 -11.16 -9.45 4.13
C GLY A 259 -12.35 -10.41 4.23
N GLU A 260 -12.19 -11.60 4.82
CA GLU A 260 -13.29 -12.57 4.97
C GLU A 260 -14.26 -12.12 6.06
N ASN A 261 -13.77 -11.56 7.17
CA ASN A 261 -14.59 -11.09 8.28
C ASN A 261 -15.57 -9.97 7.85
N LEU A 262 -15.10 -9.02 7.04
CA LEU A 262 -15.93 -7.94 6.51
C LEU A 262 -17.03 -8.45 5.57
N ASN A 263 -16.70 -9.39 4.69
CA ASN A 263 -17.68 -10.02 3.80
C ASN A 263 -18.72 -10.86 4.57
N ASN A 264 -18.30 -11.52 5.65
CA ASN A 264 -19.21 -12.26 6.54
C ASN A 264 -20.19 -11.32 7.26
N TRP A 265 -19.74 -10.12 7.62
CA TRP A 265 -20.59 -9.08 8.20
C TRP A 265 -21.67 -8.61 7.24
N TYR A 266 -21.33 -8.22 6.01
CA TYR A 266 -22.34 -7.81 5.01
C TYR A 266 -23.36 -8.93 4.74
N ARG A 267 -22.91 -10.19 4.71
CA ARG A 267 -23.81 -11.35 4.58
C ARG A 267 -24.72 -11.52 5.79
N HIS A 268 -24.21 -11.36 7.02
CA HIS A 268 -25.00 -11.43 8.25
C HIS A 268 -26.14 -10.42 8.22
N TYR A 269 -25.84 -9.18 7.82
CA TYR A 269 -26.80 -8.08 7.74
C TYR A 269 -27.64 -8.07 6.44
N ARG A 270 -27.50 -9.09 5.57
CA ARG A 270 -28.24 -9.21 4.31
C ARG A 270 -28.09 -7.98 3.40
N LEU A 271 -26.91 -7.38 3.41
CA LEU A 271 -26.58 -6.22 2.61
C LEU A 271 -25.95 -6.67 1.29
N ASP A 272 -26.55 -6.22 0.20
CA ASP A 272 -26.00 -6.45 -1.14
C ASP A 272 -24.82 -5.50 -1.36
N ILE A 273 -23.61 -6.06 -1.49
CA ILE A 273 -22.42 -5.30 -1.86
C ILE A 273 -22.67 -4.76 -3.29
N PRO A 274 -22.62 -3.44 -3.54
CA PRO A 274 -22.96 -2.89 -4.84
C PRO A 274 -21.95 -3.38 -5.88
N GLU A 275 -22.42 -3.94 -6.99
CA GLU A 275 -21.63 -3.97 -8.21
C GLU A 275 -21.39 -2.52 -8.64
N VAL A 276 -20.12 -2.11 -8.69
CA VAL A 276 -19.73 -0.79 -9.16
C VAL A 276 -20.06 -0.68 -10.65
N LYS A 277 -21.16 0.01 -10.98
CA LYS A 277 -21.51 0.37 -12.35
C LYS A 277 -20.88 1.71 -12.69
N VAL A 278 -19.75 1.68 -13.38
CA VAL A 278 -19.05 2.89 -13.85
C VAL A 278 -19.85 3.53 -15.00
N LYS A 279 -20.10 4.84 -14.90
CA LYS A 279 -20.53 5.69 -16.03
C LYS A 279 -19.40 6.64 -16.37
N VAL A 280 -18.82 6.47 -17.55
CA VAL A 280 -17.84 7.39 -18.14
C VAL A 280 -18.61 8.55 -18.78
N PRO A 281 -18.41 9.82 -18.38
CA PRO A 281 -18.99 10.96 -19.08
C PRO A 281 -18.35 11.12 -20.46
N ASP A 282 -19.15 11.44 -21.47
CA ASP A 282 -18.63 11.71 -22.81
C ASP A 282 -17.63 12.89 -22.80
N LEU A 283 -16.58 12.75 -23.61
CA LEU A 283 -15.63 13.83 -23.91
C LEU A 283 -16.40 15.05 -24.45
N ASP A 284 -15.94 16.25 -24.06
CA ASP A 284 -16.54 17.55 -24.40
C ASP A 284 -17.81 17.95 -23.63
N THR A 285 -18.18 17.23 -22.58
CA THR A 285 -19.25 17.68 -21.67
C THR A 285 -18.72 18.69 -20.64
N PRO A 286 -19.56 19.63 -20.15
CA PRO A 286 -19.21 20.50 -19.02
C PRO A 286 -18.79 19.71 -17.77
N ASP A 287 -19.29 18.48 -17.62
CA ASP A 287 -18.96 17.56 -16.53
C ASP A 287 -17.50 17.10 -16.60
N HIS A 288 -17.00 16.71 -17.78
CA HIS A 288 -15.57 16.43 -18.01
C HIS A 288 -14.68 17.62 -17.60
N ASN A 289 -15.06 18.85 -17.98
CA ASN A 289 -14.27 20.06 -17.71
C ASN A 289 -14.30 20.53 -16.24
N ARG A 290 -15.19 19.98 -15.40
CA ARG A 290 -15.23 20.24 -13.96
C ARG A 290 -14.20 19.41 -13.19
N TYR A 291 -13.81 18.25 -13.72
CA TYR A 291 -12.83 17.35 -13.09
C TYR A 291 -11.37 17.78 -13.30
N HIS A 292 -11.04 18.54 -14.37
CA HIS A 292 -9.66 18.71 -14.84
C HIS A 292 -9.00 20.10 -14.63
N ARG A 293 -9.50 20.99 -13.76
CA ARG A 293 -8.87 22.31 -13.52
C ARG A 293 -8.06 22.34 -12.24
N GLY A 294 -6.77 22.02 -12.30
CA GLY A 294 -5.91 22.03 -11.11
C GLY A 294 -4.41 22.27 -11.32
N VAL A 295 -3.92 22.68 -12.50
CA VAL A 295 -2.48 22.83 -12.73
C VAL A 295 -2.16 24.20 -13.35
N ASP A 296 -1.32 24.99 -12.67
CA ASP A 296 -0.80 26.26 -13.18
C ASP A 296 0.74 26.18 -13.32
N THR A 297 1.25 26.71 -14.42
CA THR A 297 2.60 26.43 -14.98
C THR A 297 3.49 27.67 -14.90
N ALA A 298 4.43 27.74 -13.94
CA ALA A 298 5.30 28.92 -13.83
C ALA A 298 6.71 28.72 -13.22
N LEU A 299 7.22 27.50 -13.07
CA LEU A 299 8.57 27.26 -12.50
C LEU A 299 9.44 26.38 -13.41
N ALA A 300 9.54 26.76 -14.69
CA ALA A 300 10.45 26.11 -15.65
C ALA A 300 11.35 27.15 -16.32
N ALA A 301 12.31 27.70 -15.57
CA ALA A 301 13.38 28.49 -16.16
C ALA A 301 14.62 28.53 -15.25
N GLN A 302 15.58 27.63 -15.47
CA GLN A 302 17.01 27.97 -15.60
C GLN A 302 17.87 26.76 -16.00
N SER A 303 18.89 27.06 -16.82
CA SER A 303 19.61 26.18 -17.77
C SER A 303 20.95 25.61 -17.24
N PRO A 304 21.65 24.74 -18.01
CA PRO A 304 22.49 23.63 -17.51
C PRO A 304 24.02 23.89 -17.52
N ALA A 305 24.79 22.95 -16.95
CA ALA A 305 26.25 22.90 -17.04
C ALA A 305 26.76 21.73 -17.92
N THR A 306 27.83 22.00 -18.68
CA THR A 306 28.40 21.21 -19.81
C THR A 306 29.46 20.18 -19.38
N PRO A 307 29.66 19.05 -20.10
CA PRO A 307 30.41 17.89 -19.61
C PRO A 307 31.91 17.84 -20.00
N GLY A 308 32.71 17.17 -19.17
CA GLY A 308 34.11 16.80 -19.42
C GLY A 308 34.29 15.37 -19.95
N LYS A 309 35.27 15.20 -20.85
CA LYS A 309 35.55 14.02 -21.71
C LYS A 309 35.85 12.70 -20.95
N ARG A 310 35.18 11.61 -21.33
CA ARG A 310 35.45 10.21 -20.89
C ARG A 310 36.38 9.47 -21.86
N HIS A 311 37.24 8.62 -21.29
CA HIS A 311 38.01 7.59 -22.02
C HIS A 311 37.10 6.39 -22.31
N ALA A 312 37.29 5.76 -23.47
CA ALA A 312 36.46 4.67 -23.95
C ALA A 312 36.71 3.35 -23.18
N MET A 313 35.67 2.83 -22.53
CA MET A 313 35.53 1.41 -22.20
C MET A 313 34.17 0.92 -22.72
N SER A 314 34.18 -0.30 -23.25
CA SER A 314 33.16 -0.88 -24.13
C SER A 314 31.80 -1.07 -23.44
N LEU A 315 30.79 -0.28 -23.85
CA LEU A 315 29.41 -0.76 -23.85
C LEU A 315 29.33 -1.89 -24.88
N LEU A 316 29.08 -3.12 -24.45
CA LEU A 316 28.61 -4.17 -25.35
C LEU A 316 27.12 -3.92 -25.57
N HIS A 317 26.80 -2.96 -26.44
CA HIS A 317 25.50 -2.93 -27.07
C HIS A 317 25.42 -4.20 -27.92
N ARG A 318 24.55 -5.14 -27.57
CA ARG A 318 24.28 -6.31 -28.42
C ARG A 318 23.10 -5.95 -29.32
N PRO A 319 23.31 -5.51 -30.57
CA PRO A 319 22.22 -5.22 -31.51
C PRO A 319 21.43 -6.46 -31.96
N ASP A 320 21.57 -7.60 -31.29
CA ASP A 320 21.07 -8.91 -31.73
C ASP A 320 19.76 -9.32 -31.04
N ALA A 321 18.91 -8.35 -30.68
CA ALA A 321 17.50 -8.67 -30.47
C ALA A 321 16.92 -8.99 -31.87
N PRO A 322 16.38 -10.20 -32.10
CA PRO A 322 16.00 -10.58 -33.44
C PRO A 322 14.83 -9.71 -33.90
N ALA A 323 14.88 -9.29 -35.16
CA ALA A 323 13.81 -8.54 -35.80
C ALA A 323 12.44 -9.23 -35.60
N MET A 324 11.37 -8.44 -35.49
CA MET A 324 10.01 -8.97 -35.38
C MET A 324 9.64 -9.71 -36.68
N SER A 325 9.17 -10.94 -36.55
CA SER A 325 8.49 -11.63 -37.64
C SER A 325 7.03 -11.18 -37.72
N PRO A 326 6.32 -11.41 -38.84
CA PRO A 326 4.89 -11.11 -38.92
C PRO A 326 4.04 -11.85 -37.86
N ALA A 327 4.51 -12.99 -37.37
CA ALA A 327 3.86 -13.71 -36.27
C ALA A 327 4.09 -13.00 -34.93
N ASP A 328 5.31 -12.51 -34.68
CA ASP A 328 5.62 -11.73 -33.47
C ASP A 328 4.84 -10.41 -33.44
N GLU A 329 4.66 -9.76 -34.60
CA GLU A 329 3.85 -8.55 -34.72
C GLU A 329 2.38 -8.80 -34.39
N ALA A 330 1.83 -9.95 -34.80
CA ALA A 330 0.46 -10.35 -34.49
C ALA A 330 0.29 -10.66 -32.98
N GLU A 331 1.20 -11.44 -32.39
CA GLU A 331 1.19 -11.73 -30.94
C GLU A 331 1.32 -10.44 -30.11
N LEU A 332 2.15 -9.49 -30.57
CA LEU A 332 2.30 -8.18 -29.93
C LEU A 332 1.03 -7.33 -30.08
N ALA A 333 0.38 -7.33 -31.24
CA ALA A 333 -0.88 -6.60 -31.43
C ALA A 333 -1.97 -7.14 -30.50
N ASP A 334 -2.11 -8.46 -30.40
CA ASP A 334 -3.07 -9.10 -29.48
C ASP A 334 -2.77 -8.73 -28.01
N LEU A 335 -1.49 -8.64 -27.64
CA LEU A 335 -1.08 -8.20 -26.31
C LEU A 335 -1.44 -6.73 -26.07
N LEU A 336 -1.17 -5.84 -27.03
CA LEU A 336 -1.51 -4.42 -26.91
C LEU A 336 -3.01 -4.21 -26.78
N ASP A 337 -3.83 -4.96 -27.52
CA ASP A 337 -5.29 -4.91 -27.40
C ASP A 337 -5.75 -5.36 -26.01
N LEU A 338 -5.13 -6.39 -25.43
CA LEU A 338 -5.41 -6.83 -24.06
C LEU A 338 -5.05 -5.76 -23.03
N LEU A 339 -3.84 -5.22 -23.11
CA LEU A 339 -3.35 -4.23 -22.14
C LEU A 339 -4.15 -2.91 -22.19
N ASN A 340 -4.68 -2.55 -23.37
CA ASN A 340 -5.53 -1.37 -23.54
C ASN A 340 -7.00 -1.60 -23.17
N ALA A 341 -7.43 -2.85 -22.93
CA ALA A 341 -8.81 -3.17 -22.60
C ALA A 341 -9.10 -3.14 -21.09
N ASP A 342 -8.06 -3.00 -20.28
CA ASP A 342 -8.07 -3.18 -18.84
C ASP A 342 -8.17 -1.83 -18.12
N ASP A 343 -9.35 -1.52 -17.57
CA ASP A 343 -9.53 -0.37 -16.68
C ASP A 343 -8.92 -0.68 -15.30
N TRP A 344 -7.87 0.07 -14.94
CA TRP A 344 -7.20 -0.09 -13.64
C TRP A 344 -8.12 0.34 -12.48
N PRO A 345 -8.24 -0.48 -11.41
CA PRO A 345 -9.00 -0.07 -10.23
C PRO A 345 -8.37 1.14 -9.52
N GLU A 346 -9.22 2.07 -9.04
CA GLU A 346 -8.78 3.21 -8.23
C GLU A 346 -8.44 2.82 -6.79
N ASP A 347 -9.10 1.79 -6.25
CA ASP A 347 -8.80 1.26 -4.92
C ASP A 347 -7.50 0.43 -4.95
N LEU A 348 -6.64 0.64 -3.97
CA LEU A 348 -5.33 0.00 -3.91
C LEU A 348 -5.43 -1.52 -3.73
N PHE A 349 -6.37 -2.01 -2.91
CA PHE A 349 -6.51 -3.44 -2.66
C PHE A 349 -7.10 -4.16 -3.87
N GLU A 350 -8.10 -3.55 -4.51
CA GLU A 350 -8.61 -4.01 -5.80
C GLU A 350 -7.52 -3.95 -6.87
N GLY A 351 -6.72 -2.89 -6.91
CA GLY A 351 -5.57 -2.75 -7.81
C GLY A 351 -4.52 -3.85 -7.60
N ARG A 352 -4.22 -4.22 -6.35
CA ARG A 352 -3.36 -5.37 -6.02
C ARG A 352 -3.96 -6.69 -6.47
N THR A 353 -5.25 -6.90 -6.23
CA THR A 353 -5.96 -8.11 -6.66
C THR A 353 -6.00 -8.20 -8.19
N PHE A 354 -6.26 -7.09 -8.86
CA PHE A 354 -6.29 -6.97 -10.32
C PHE A 354 -4.92 -7.25 -10.93
N TYR A 355 -3.87 -6.64 -10.37
CA TYR A 355 -2.49 -6.88 -10.78
C TYR A 355 -2.09 -8.35 -10.62
N ASP A 356 -2.57 -9.04 -9.59
CA ASP A 356 -2.34 -10.47 -9.40
C ASP A 356 -3.01 -11.34 -10.48
N GLN A 357 -4.09 -10.88 -11.13
CA GLN A 357 -4.74 -11.58 -12.24
C GLN A 357 -3.90 -11.56 -13.53
N TRP A 358 -2.89 -10.69 -13.64
CA TRP A 358 -1.96 -10.69 -14.76
C TRP A 358 -1.01 -11.89 -14.71
N GLY A 359 -0.86 -12.50 -13.53
CA GLY A 359 -0.13 -13.74 -13.36
C GLY A 359 -0.81 -14.91 -14.04
N THR A 360 -0.01 -15.84 -14.55
CA THR A 360 -0.48 -17.16 -14.96
C THR A 360 -0.13 -18.20 -13.91
N PRO A 361 -0.84 -19.34 -13.85
CA PRO A 361 -0.47 -20.42 -12.94
C PRO A 361 0.96 -20.90 -13.17
N VAL A 362 1.69 -21.15 -12.08
CA VAL A 362 3.01 -21.80 -12.12
C VAL A 362 2.88 -23.18 -12.77
N ALA A 363 3.82 -23.53 -13.64
CA ALA A 363 3.85 -24.84 -14.30
C ALA A 363 3.86 -25.98 -13.26
N ALA A 364 3.01 -27.00 -13.46
CA ALA A 364 2.76 -28.04 -12.47
C ALA A 364 3.98 -28.91 -12.12
N ASP A 365 5.02 -28.90 -12.95
CA ASP A 365 6.29 -29.60 -12.72
C ASP A 365 7.27 -28.80 -11.85
N VAL A 366 6.99 -27.53 -11.58
CA VAL A 366 7.79 -26.67 -10.70
C VAL A 366 7.29 -26.82 -9.27
N ARG A 367 8.18 -27.26 -8.37
CA ARG A 367 7.85 -27.36 -6.95
C ARG A 367 7.94 -25.98 -6.31
N VAL A 368 6.84 -25.54 -5.71
CA VAL A 368 6.75 -24.30 -4.92
C VAL A 368 6.69 -24.66 -3.44
N THR A 369 7.58 -24.08 -2.63
CA THR A 369 7.58 -24.24 -1.17
C THR A 369 7.74 -22.91 -0.48
N GLU A 370 7.03 -22.69 0.63
CA GLU A 370 7.22 -21.52 1.47
C GLU A 370 8.52 -21.61 2.28
N ARG A 371 9.13 -20.46 2.52
CA ARG A 371 10.36 -20.31 3.29
C ARG A 371 10.46 -18.88 3.83
N GLU A 372 11.06 -18.71 4.99
CA GLU A 372 11.53 -17.40 5.45
C GLU A 372 13.04 -17.26 5.20
N ALA A 373 13.49 -16.06 4.81
CA ALA A 373 14.91 -15.71 4.70
C ALA A 373 15.13 -14.29 5.23
N GLY A 374 15.96 -14.15 6.27
CA GLY A 374 16.25 -12.84 6.87
C GLY A 374 15.03 -12.14 7.49
N GLY A 375 14.05 -12.89 7.99
CA GLY A 375 12.78 -12.34 8.51
C GLY A 375 11.75 -12.00 7.43
N VAL A 376 12.04 -12.28 6.15
CA VAL A 376 11.15 -11.97 5.02
C VAL A 376 10.49 -13.27 4.52
N PRO A 377 9.15 -13.34 4.44
CA PRO A 377 8.45 -14.45 3.81
C PRO A 377 8.82 -14.57 2.33
N ALA A 378 8.98 -15.79 1.83
CA ALA A 378 9.39 -16.06 0.47
C ALA A 378 8.83 -17.40 -0.04
N TYR A 379 8.76 -17.52 -1.36
CA TYR A 379 8.52 -18.79 -2.04
C TYR A 379 9.81 -19.29 -2.70
N VAL A 380 10.07 -20.58 -2.65
CA VAL A 380 11.15 -21.23 -3.39
C VAL A 380 10.54 -21.98 -4.56
N LEU A 381 10.85 -21.53 -5.77
CA LEU A 381 10.39 -22.13 -7.02
C LEU A 381 11.52 -22.99 -7.57
N THR A 382 11.33 -24.31 -7.53
CA THR A 382 12.33 -25.30 -7.94
C THR A 382 11.86 -26.04 -9.19
N PRO A 383 12.40 -25.73 -10.39
CA PRO A 383 12.09 -26.49 -11.59
C PRO A 383 12.73 -27.89 -11.54
N PRO A 384 12.30 -28.82 -12.40
CA PRO A 384 13.03 -30.06 -12.62
C PRO A 384 14.49 -29.78 -13.00
N ASP A 385 15.40 -30.62 -12.52
CA ASP A 385 16.84 -30.54 -12.81
C ASP A 385 17.57 -29.27 -12.30
N ALA A 386 16.95 -28.50 -11.39
CA ALA A 386 17.61 -27.39 -10.71
C ALA A 386 18.88 -27.85 -9.99
N ASP A 387 20.01 -27.17 -10.23
CA ASP A 387 21.25 -27.39 -9.51
C ASP A 387 21.10 -26.94 -8.04
N PRO A 388 21.14 -27.84 -7.05
CA PRO A 388 20.96 -27.49 -5.65
C PRO A 388 22.15 -26.71 -5.06
N ALA A 389 23.30 -26.69 -5.76
CA ALA A 389 24.45 -25.90 -5.36
C ALA A 389 24.23 -24.40 -5.60
N ARG A 390 23.29 -24.04 -6.49
CA ARG A 390 23.00 -22.66 -6.88
C ARG A 390 21.63 -22.22 -6.42
N ILE A 391 21.48 -20.93 -6.19
CA ILE A 391 20.20 -20.32 -5.85
C ILE A 391 20.12 -18.93 -6.47
N GLY A 392 18.94 -18.58 -6.94
CA GLY A 392 18.67 -17.23 -7.36
C GLY A 392 17.77 -16.50 -6.37
N ILE A 393 17.79 -15.16 -6.39
CA ILE A 393 16.77 -14.30 -5.76
C ILE A 393 16.02 -13.57 -6.87
N TRP A 394 14.69 -13.58 -6.85
CA TRP A 394 13.86 -12.71 -7.71
C TRP A 394 13.17 -11.63 -6.87
N LEU A 395 13.36 -10.36 -7.22
CA LEU A 395 12.64 -9.23 -6.64
C LEU A 395 11.61 -8.73 -7.66
N HIS A 396 10.33 -8.92 -7.35
CA HIS A 396 9.25 -8.66 -8.30
C HIS A 396 9.00 -7.16 -8.56
N GLY A 397 8.42 -6.85 -9.70
CA GLY A 397 7.92 -5.52 -10.03
C GLY A 397 6.59 -5.19 -9.35
N GLY A 398 5.96 -4.11 -9.80
CA GLY A 398 4.73 -3.57 -9.20
C GLY A 398 4.91 -2.23 -8.51
N GLY A 399 5.91 -1.43 -8.89
CA GLY A 399 6.01 -0.05 -8.38
C GLY A 399 6.31 0.06 -6.88
N TYR A 400 6.89 -0.97 -6.24
CA TYR A 400 7.01 -1.08 -4.78
C TYR A 400 5.68 -1.21 -4.03
N VAL A 401 4.54 -1.25 -4.73
CA VAL A 401 3.18 -1.23 -4.17
C VAL A 401 2.42 -2.54 -4.44
N PHE A 402 2.63 -3.11 -5.63
CA PHE A 402 1.99 -4.30 -6.15
C PHE A 402 2.97 -5.48 -6.23
N GLY A 403 2.49 -6.61 -6.75
CA GLY A 403 3.29 -7.81 -7.00
C GLY A 403 3.30 -8.79 -5.84
N THR A 404 3.06 -10.06 -6.15
CA THR A 404 3.05 -11.19 -5.22
C THR A 404 3.52 -12.45 -5.95
N GLN A 405 3.58 -13.57 -5.24
CA GLN A 405 3.71 -14.90 -5.83
C GLN A 405 2.62 -15.20 -6.89
N THR A 406 1.42 -14.65 -6.77
CA THR A 406 0.32 -14.88 -7.72
C THR A 406 0.59 -14.19 -9.05
N SER A 407 0.97 -12.91 -9.04
CA SER A 407 1.31 -12.16 -10.26
C SER A 407 2.59 -12.67 -10.93
N HIS A 408 3.66 -12.89 -10.16
CA HIS A 408 5.00 -13.11 -10.73
C HIS A 408 5.45 -14.58 -10.76
N GLY A 409 4.83 -15.46 -9.97
CA GLY A 409 5.34 -16.81 -9.73
C GLY A 409 5.63 -17.60 -11.01
N SER A 410 4.77 -17.51 -12.03
CA SER A 410 4.98 -18.20 -13.31
C SER A 410 6.18 -17.68 -14.09
N MET A 411 6.39 -16.36 -14.13
CA MET A 411 7.58 -15.76 -14.74
C MET A 411 8.86 -16.17 -13.98
N VAL A 412 8.81 -16.12 -12.64
CA VAL A 412 9.94 -16.53 -11.79
C VAL A 412 10.27 -18.02 -11.99
N ALA A 413 9.27 -18.87 -12.14
CA ALA A 413 9.45 -20.30 -12.42
C ALA A 413 10.16 -20.55 -13.75
N GLU A 414 9.77 -19.84 -14.80
CA GLU A 414 10.42 -19.96 -16.12
C GLU A 414 11.82 -19.34 -16.17
N ALA A 415 12.05 -18.26 -15.40
CA ALA A 415 13.39 -17.77 -15.16
C ALA A 415 14.23 -18.82 -14.41
N ALA A 416 13.69 -19.49 -13.40
CA ALA A 416 14.38 -20.53 -12.61
C ALA A 416 14.82 -21.67 -13.52
N ARG A 417 13.88 -22.13 -14.37
CA ARG A 417 14.11 -23.18 -15.36
C ARG A 417 15.21 -22.79 -16.34
N SER A 418 15.17 -21.56 -16.83
CA SER A 418 16.16 -21.03 -17.77
C SER A 418 17.53 -20.81 -17.12
N ALA A 419 17.59 -20.43 -15.84
CA ALA A 419 18.83 -20.31 -15.08
C ALA A 419 19.41 -21.67 -14.64
N GLY A 420 18.57 -22.71 -14.57
CA GLY A 420 18.96 -24.06 -14.14
C GLY A 420 19.18 -24.16 -12.63
N CYS A 421 18.53 -23.32 -11.82
CA CYS A 421 18.59 -23.36 -10.36
C CYS A 421 17.25 -22.92 -9.75
N ALA A 422 17.07 -23.13 -8.44
CA ALA A 422 15.87 -22.65 -7.76
C ALA A 422 15.92 -21.13 -7.56
N PHE A 423 14.78 -20.45 -7.68
CA PHE A 423 14.64 -19.04 -7.28
C PHE A 423 13.92 -18.94 -5.95
N LEU A 424 14.52 -18.19 -5.02
CA LEU A 424 13.85 -17.61 -3.87
C LEU A 424 13.15 -16.33 -4.33
N HIS A 425 11.85 -16.21 -4.05
CA HIS A 425 11.00 -15.10 -4.43
C HIS A 425 10.43 -14.44 -3.17
N PRO A 426 11.18 -13.49 -2.57
CA PRO A 426 10.75 -12.80 -1.36
C PRO A 426 9.50 -11.97 -1.61
N GLN A 427 8.56 -12.06 -0.69
CA GLN A 427 7.40 -11.18 -0.59
C GLN A 427 7.81 -9.99 0.29
N TYR A 428 8.67 -9.14 -0.26
CA TYR A 428 9.23 -8.00 0.46
C TYR A 428 8.11 -7.02 0.84
N ARG A 429 8.30 -6.28 1.93
CA ARG A 429 7.34 -5.28 2.43
C ARG A 429 7.09 -4.21 1.36
N ARG A 430 5.83 -3.83 1.12
CA ARG A 430 5.42 -2.91 0.03
C ARG A 430 4.82 -1.62 0.57
N ALA A 431 4.92 -0.56 -0.22
CA ALA A 431 4.21 0.69 0.03
C ALA A 431 2.70 0.53 -0.25
N PRO A 432 1.84 1.34 0.40
CA PRO A 432 2.16 2.42 1.34
C PRO A 432 2.38 1.96 2.79
N GLU A 433 2.12 0.70 3.13
CA GLU A 433 2.24 0.18 4.51
C GLU A 433 3.69 0.20 4.99
N HIS A 434 4.61 -0.09 4.08
CA HIS A 434 6.04 -0.15 4.34
C HIS A 434 6.79 0.53 3.20
N LYS A 435 6.95 1.84 3.36
CA LYS A 435 7.62 2.71 2.41
C LYS A 435 9.15 2.54 2.46
N PHE A 436 9.86 3.27 1.60
CA PHE A 436 11.32 3.38 1.66
C PHE A 436 11.79 3.71 3.09
N PRO A 437 12.81 3.02 3.65
CA PRO A 437 13.70 2.04 3.01
C PRO A 437 13.30 0.55 3.20
N ALA A 438 12.09 0.23 3.65
CA ALA A 438 11.72 -1.14 4.05
C ALA A 438 11.95 -2.21 2.97
N PRO A 439 11.59 -2.02 1.68
CA PRO A 439 11.90 -3.01 0.65
C PRO A 439 13.40 -3.28 0.48
N VAL A 440 14.23 -2.23 0.62
CA VAL A 440 15.70 -2.32 0.47
C VAL A 440 16.29 -3.10 1.62
N GLU A 441 15.81 -2.85 2.85
CA GLU A 441 16.21 -3.60 4.04
C GLU A 441 15.90 -5.08 3.89
N ASP A 442 14.71 -5.42 3.40
CA ASP A 442 14.27 -6.80 3.17
C ASP A 442 15.13 -7.49 2.11
N ALA A 443 15.38 -6.85 0.96
CA ALA A 443 16.20 -7.40 -0.09
C ALA A 443 17.64 -7.70 0.38
N VAL A 444 18.23 -6.79 1.17
CA VAL A 444 19.57 -7.01 1.75
C VAL A 444 19.55 -8.10 2.82
N ALA A 445 18.51 -8.15 3.66
CA ALA A 445 18.36 -9.18 4.70
C ALA A 445 18.24 -10.58 4.10
N VAL A 446 17.46 -10.74 3.02
CA VAL A 446 17.36 -12.01 2.27
C VAL A 446 18.72 -12.43 1.72
N TYR A 447 19.45 -11.50 1.09
CA TYR A 447 20.76 -11.81 0.52
C TYR A 447 21.77 -12.20 1.60
N ALA A 448 21.84 -11.43 2.69
CA ALA A 448 22.69 -11.71 3.84
C ALA A 448 22.37 -13.07 4.48
N ALA A 449 21.09 -13.42 4.62
CA ALA A 449 20.67 -14.71 5.17
C ALA A 449 21.20 -15.90 4.35
N LEU A 450 21.19 -15.81 3.01
CA LEU A 450 21.77 -16.87 2.18
C LEU A 450 23.29 -17.02 2.39
N LEU A 451 24.00 -15.91 2.58
CA LEU A 451 25.43 -15.93 2.89
C LEU A 451 25.69 -16.54 4.27
N ASP A 452 24.89 -16.19 5.28
CA ASP A 452 25.00 -16.69 6.65
C ASP A 452 24.70 -18.20 6.74
N GLU A 453 23.84 -18.71 5.85
CA GLU A 453 23.60 -20.15 5.66
C GLU A 453 24.76 -20.88 4.97
N GLY A 454 25.83 -20.17 4.61
CA GLY A 454 27.04 -20.72 4.00
C GLY A 454 26.95 -20.88 2.48
N ARG A 455 26.01 -20.21 1.80
CA ARG A 455 26.05 -20.15 0.33
C ARG A 455 27.23 -19.31 -0.11
N ALA A 456 28.05 -19.86 -1.00
CA ALA A 456 29.13 -19.10 -1.63
C ALA A 456 28.52 -17.96 -2.47
N PRO A 457 29.05 -16.73 -2.43
CA PRO A 457 28.52 -15.61 -3.22
C PRO A 457 28.44 -15.93 -4.71
N GLU A 458 29.39 -16.70 -5.23
CA GLU A 458 29.47 -17.14 -6.63
C GLU A 458 28.40 -18.19 -7.00
N SER A 459 27.68 -18.73 -6.01
CA SER A 459 26.55 -19.63 -6.19
C SER A 459 25.20 -18.92 -6.19
N ILE A 460 25.18 -17.62 -5.87
CA ILE A 460 23.99 -16.80 -5.79
C ILE A 460 23.88 -15.94 -7.06
N VAL A 461 22.71 -15.90 -7.67
CA VAL A 461 22.36 -14.95 -8.73
C VAL A 461 21.16 -14.12 -8.31
N MET A 462 21.01 -12.90 -8.85
CA MET A 462 19.85 -12.07 -8.56
C MET A 462 19.15 -11.67 -9.85
N ALA A 463 17.82 -11.57 -9.80
CA ALA A 463 17.02 -11.02 -10.87
C ALA A 463 15.86 -10.20 -10.34
N GLY A 464 15.31 -9.32 -11.16
CA GLY A 464 14.14 -8.54 -10.80
C GLY A 464 13.65 -7.66 -11.94
N ASP A 465 12.41 -7.23 -11.86
CA ASP A 465 11.74 -6.51 -12.94
C ASP A 465 11.14 -5.17 -12.44
N SER A 466 11.09 -4.15 -13.30
CA SER A 466 10.48 -2.85 -12.97
C SER A 466 11.06 -2.26 -11.68
N ALA A 467 10.21 -1.92 -10.70
CA ALA A 467 10.58 -1.53 -9.35
C ALA A 467 11.47 -2.56 -8.64
N GLY A 468 11.23 -3.86 -8.83
CA GLY A 468 12.09 -4.94 -8.31
C GLY A 468 13.48 -4.97 -8.96
N GLY A 469 13.58 -4.57 -10.22
CA GLY A 469 14.87 -4.33 -10.89
C GLY A 469 15.64 -3.16 -10.28
N GLY A 470 14.94 -2.05 -10.00
CA GLY A 470 15.48 -0.92 -9.22
C GLY A 470 15.91 -1.33 -7.81
N LEU A 471 15.05 -2.07 -7.12
CA LEU A 471 15.27 -2.58 -5.77
C LEU A 471 16.50 -3.48 -5.70
N LEU A 472 16.67 -4.37 -6.68
CA LEU A 472 17.85 -5.23 -6.79
C LEU A 472 19.12 -4.39 -6.85
N LEU A 473 19.15 -3.39 -7.74
CA LEU A 473 20.31 -2.53 -7.93
C LEU A 473 20.59 -1.70 -6.66
N ALA A 474 19.55 -1.21 -5.98
CA ALA A 474 19.68 -0.55 -4.69
C ALA A 474 20.21 -1.48 -3.59
N ALA A 475 19.75 -2.73 -3.56
CA ALA A 475 20.23 -3.76 -2.63
C ALA A 475 21.71 -4.10 -2.89
N LEU A 476 22.16 -4.14 -4.15
CA LEU A 476 23.58 -4.30 -4.48
C LEU A 476 24.43 -3.11 -4.02
N LEU A 477 23.93 -1.87 -4.17
CA LEU A 477 24.58 -0.68 -3.60
C LEU A 477 24.74 -0.85 -2.08
N ALA A 478 23.64 -1.13 -1.39
CA ALA A 478 23.61 -1.26 0.06
C ALA A 478 24.47 -2.43 0.57
N ALA A 479 24.43 -3.58 -0.10
CA ALA A 479 25.25 -4.75 0.22
C ALA A 479 26.75 -4.45 0.10
N ARG A 480 27.16 -3.80 -0.99
CA ARG A 480 28.55 -3.38 -1.20
C ARG A 480 29.00 -2.39 -0.12
N ASP A 481 28.18 -1.38 0.16
CA ASP A 481 28.50 -0.34 1.14
C ASP A 481 28.58 -0.90 2.57
N ARG A 482 27.88 -2.02 2.84
CA ARG A 482 27.98 -2.81 4.07
C ARG A 482 29.12 -3.83 4.07
N GLY A 483 29.91 -3.93 2.99
CA GLY A 483 31.04 -4.84 2.87
C GLY A 483 30.65 -6.31 2.62
N LEU A 484 29.41 -6.57 2.19
CA LEU A 484 29.00 -7.91 1.77
C LEU A 484 29.65 -8.26 0.41
N PRO A 485 30.02 -9.53 0.19
CA PRO A 485 30.46 -9.97 -1.13
C PRO A 485 29.34 -9.81 -2.16
N MET A 486 29.69 -9.67 -3.44
CA MET A 486 28.69 -9.57 -4.52
C MET A 486 28.24 -10.95 -5.00
N PRO A 487 26.98 -11.09 -5.47
CA PRO A 487 26.53 -12.32 -6.12
C PRO A 487 27.26 -12.55 -7.44
N ALA A 488 27.10 -13.73 -8.03
CA ALA A 488 27.77 -14.09 -9.29
C ALA A 488 27.37 -13.20 -10.48
N ALA A 489 26.09 -12.83 -10.54
CA ALA A 489 25.52 -11.97 -11.58
C ALA A 489 24.15 -11.41 -11.15
N ALA A 490 23.74 -10.34 -11.82
CA ALA A 490 22.41 -9.75 -11.72
C ALA A 490 21.76 -9.62 -13.10
N ALA A 491 20.45 -9.88 -13.22
CA ALA A 491 19.70 -9.58 -14.43
C ALA A 491 18.44 -8.76 -14.10
N VAL A 492 18.30 -7.59 -14.71
CA VAL A 492 17.15 -6.71 -14.49
C VAL A 492 16.34 -6.53 -15.76
N VAL A 493 15.02 -6.53 -15.61
CA VAL A 493 14.04 -6.36 -16.68
C VAL A 493 13.33 -5.02 -16.50
N SER A 494 13.36 -4.17 -17.53
CA SER A 494 12.74 -2.84 -17.53
C SER A 494 12.96 -2.07 -16.21
N PRO A 495 14.20 -1.98 -15.67
CA PRO A 495 14.43 -1.51 -14.31
C PRO A 495 14.03 -0.04 -14.13
N TRP A 496 13.27 0.23 -13.07
CA TRP A 496 12.99 1.59 -12.63
C TRP A 496 14.09 2.08 -11.69
N THR A 497 15.00 2.91 -12.19
CA THR A 497 16.23 3.30 -11.48
C THR A 497 16.24 4.75 -11.00
N ASP A 498 15.33 5.57 -11.53
CA ASP A 498 15.21 7.00 -11.30
C ASP A 498 13.75 7.38 -10.97
N LEU A 499 13.45 7.47 -9.68
CA LEU A 499 12.15 7.89 -9.16
C LEU A 499 11.87 9.39 -9.38
N ALA A 500 12.87 10.19 -9.79
CA ALA A 500 12.63 11.59 -10.18
C ALA A 500 12.09 11.68 -11.62
N GLY A 501 12.10 10.57 -12.37
CA GLY A 501 11.54 10.49 -13.71
C GLY A 501 12.20 11.47 -14.68
N THR A 502 13.54 11.60 -14.61
CA THR A 502 14.30 12.59 -15.40
C THR A 502 14.76 12.08 -16.76
N GLY A 503 14.47 10.81 -17.06
CA GLY A 503 14.79 10.19 -18.36
C GLY A 503 13.93 10.75 -19.50
N GLU A 504 14.54 10.96 -20.68
CA GLU A 504 13.85 11.52 -21.85
C GLU A 504 12.61 10.71 -22.28
N THR A 505 12.62 9.40 -22.05
CA THR A 505 11.52 8.50 -22.44
C THR A 505 10.29 8.60 -21.54
N PHE A 506 10.39 9.24 -20.37
CA PHE A 506 9.21 9.61 -19.57
C PHE A 506 8.35 10.67 -20.26
N THR A 507 8.87 11.36 -21.28
CA THR A 507 8.08 12.30 -22.10
C THR A 507 7.88 11.75 -23.50
N THR A 508 8.94 11.23 -24.14
CA THR A 508 8.86 10.82 -25.56
C THR A 508 8.10 9.52 -25.80
N LYS A 509 7.85 8.72 -24.76
CA LYS A 509 7.14 7.43 -24.85
C LYS A 509 5.90 7.34 -23.99
N GLU A 510 5.46 8.45 -23.39
CA GLU A 510 4.23 8.49 -22.58
C GLU A 510 3.00 8.02 -23.37
N ASP A 511 2.83 8.51 -24.61
CA ASP A 511 1.73 8.08 -25.50
C ASP A 511 1.99 6.74 -26.22
N ILE A 512 3.12 6.08 -25.94
CA ILE A 512 3.57 4.85 -26.63
C ILE A 512 3.51 3.63 -25.70
N ASP A 513 3.84 3.84 -24.42
CA ASP A 513 3.82 2.81 -23.38
C ASP A 513 2.37 2.50 -22.99
N PRO A 514 1.89 1.26 -23.18
CA PRO A 514 0.51 0.92 -22.86
C PRO A 514 0.27 0.71 -21.35
N LEU A 515 1.33 0.65 -20.53
CA LEU A 515 1.25 0.27 -19.13
C LEU A 515 1.62 1.39 -18.16
N MET A 516 2.47 2.31 -18.59
CA MET A 516 2.97 3.39 -17.73
C MET A 516 2.59 4.74 -18.31
N SER A 517 2.22 5.65 -17.41
CA SER A 517 2.08 7.08 -17.70
C SER A 517 2.88 7.89 -16.69
N ARG A 518 3.09 9.20 -16.95
CA ARG A 518 3.81 10.05 -15.99
C ARG A 518 3.09 10.14 -14.65
N SER A 519 1.76 10.26 -14.67
CA SER A 519 0.96 10.34 -13.45
C SER A 519 1.10 9.09 -12.59
N VAL A 520 1.02 7.89 -13.21
CA VAL A 520 1.14 6.62 -12.49
C VAL A 520 2.53 6.47 -11.87
N VAL A 521 3.59 6.84 -12.60
CA VAL A 521 4.96 6.84 -12.07
C VAL A 521 5.08 7.76 -10.85
N ASP A 522 4.59 9.00 -10.96
CA ASP A 522 4.71 10.00 -9.90
C ASP A 522 3.91 9.58 -8.66
N ASP A 523 2.68 9.08 -8.82
CA ASP A 523 1.82 8.60 -7.72
C ASP A 523 2.46 7.42 -6.97
N VAL A 524 3.00 6.46 -7.73
CA VAL A 524 3.67 5.27 -7.17
C VAL A 524 4.99 5.65 -6.49
N ALA A 525 5.76 6.59 -7.06
CA ALA A 525 6.98 7.10 -6.44
C ALA A 525 6.66 7.83 -5.13
N GLU A 526 5.61 8.65 -5.10
CA GLU A 526 5.16 9.33 -3.88
C GLU A 526 4.73 8.34 -2.80
N ALA A 527 3.97 7.30 -3.17
CA ALA A 527 3.56 6.25 -2.24
C ALA A 527 4.78 5.54 -1.61
N TYR A 528 5.87 5.37 -2.36
CA TYR A 528 7.08 4.69 -1.91
C TYR A 528 8.04 5.59 -1.11
N LEU A 529 8.23 6.85 -1.46
CA LEU A 529 9.36 7.65 -0.98
C LEU A 529 9.25 8.15 0.48
N ASP A 530 8.07 8.17 1.08
CA ASP A 530 7.86 8.69 2.45
C ASP A 530 8.42 10.12 2.68
N GLY A 531 8.30 10.99 1.68
CA GLY A 531 8.88 12.34 1.73
C GLY A 531 10.41 12.38 1.55
N THR A 532 11.06 11.24 1.31
CA THR A 532 12.45 11.14 0.91
C THR A 532 12.64 11.75 -0.49
N ALA A 533 13.76 12.45 -0.70
CA ALA A 533 14.07 13.00 -2.01
C ALA A 533 14.17 11.87 -3.06
N PRO A 534 13.53 11.98 -4.23
CA PRO A 534 13.52 10.93 -5.24
C PRO A 534 14.92 10.62 -5.76
N GLU A 535 15.90 11.52 -5.63
CA GLU A 535 17.30 11.29 -6.00
C GLU A 535 18.11 10.52 -4.94
N THR A 536 17.48 10.06 -3.86
CA THR A 536 18.17 9.31 -2.81
C THR A 536 18.72 8.00 -3.36
N PRO A 537 20.04 7.73 -3.32
CA PRO A 537 20.68 6.61 -4.01
C PRO A 537 20.10 5.21 -3.75
N TYR A 538 19.61 4.96 -2.54
CA TYR A 538 19.03 3.66 -2.18
C TYR A 538 17.55 3.54 -2.56
N ALA A 539 16.88 4.64 -2.91
CA ALA A 539 15.55 4.62 -3.50
C ALA A 539 15.64 4.63 -5.04
N SER A 540 16.56 5.44 -5.57
CA SER A 540 16.89 5.59 -6.99
C SER A 540 18.36 5.26 -7.24
N PRO A 541 18.69 3.99 -7.56
CA PRO A 541 20.07 3.57 -7.79
C PRO A 541 20.76 4.35 -8.91
N HIS A 542 20.00 5.00 -9.82
CA HIS A 542 20.55 5.91 -10.82
C HIS A 542 21.44 6.99 -10.22
N TYR A 543 21.24 7.40 -8.97
CA TYR A 543 22.04 8.42 -8.30
C TYR A 543 23.20 7.85 -7.46
N GLY A 544 23.22 6.55 -7.17
CA GLY A 544 24.31 5.88 -6.44
C GLY A 544 25.52 5.50 -7.29
N ASP A 545 26.71 5.39 -6.70
CA ASP A 545 27.92 4.91 -7.40
C ASP A 545 27.82 3.40 -7.61
N PRO A 546 27.82 2.84 -8.83
CA PRO A 546 27.68 1.40 -9.06
C PRO A 546 29.04 0.67 -9.22
N HIS A 547 30.16 1.27 -8.79
CA HIS A 547 31.47 0.61 -8.80
C HIS A 547 31.46 -0.74 -8.05
N GLY A 548 32.10 -1.75 -8.63
CA GLY A 548 32.26 -3.06 -7.98
C GLY A 548 31.00 -3.93 -8.03
N PHE A 549 30.00 -3.56 -8.84
CA PHE A 549 28.84 -4.40 -9.11
C PHE A 549 29.26 -5.71 -9.81
N PRO A 550 28.48 -6.78 -9.62
CA PRO A 550 28.66 -8.00 -10.39
C PRO A 550 28.31 -7.74 -11.88
N PRO A 551 28.58 -8.69 -12.79
CA PRO A 551 28.04 -8.62 -14.14
C PRO A 551 26.53 -8.40 -14.15
N VAL A 552 26.06 -7.36 -14.84
CA VAL A 552 24.63 -7.01 -14.94
C VAL A 552 24.14 -7.21 -16.38
N LEU A 553 23.05 -7.95 -16.56
CA LEU A 553 22.23 -7.92 -17.77
C LEU A 553 21.05 -6.97 -17.55
N ILE A 554 20.80 -6.09 -18.52
CA ILE A 554 19.63 -5.23 -18.56
C ILE A 554 18.83 -5.57 -19.82
N GLN A 555 17.59 -6.01 -19.66
CA GLN A 555 16.64 -6.20 -20.76
C GLN A 555 15.55 -5.14 -20.67
N VAL A 556 15.24 -4.50 -21.79
CA VAL A 556 14.34 -3.34 -21.84
C VAL A 556 13.59 -3.32 -23.17
N GLY A 557 12.30 -2.98 -23.15
CA GLY A 557 11.50 -2.80 -24.35
C GLY A 557 11.85 -1.52 -25.10
N GLU A 558 11.67 -1.52 -26.42
CA GLU A 558 11.76 -0.29 -27.20
C GLU A 558 10.62 0.68 -26.87
N ARG A 559 9.45 0.18 -26.48
CA ARG A 559 8.20 0.95 -26.34
C ARG A 559 7.82 1.26 -24.89
N GLU A 560 8.79 1.38 -24.00
CA GLU A 560 8.54 1.68 -22.57
C GLU A 560 9.14 3.00 -22.09
N MET A 561 8.48 3.65 -21.14
CA MET A 561 8.93 4.89 -20.49
C MET A 561 10.25 4.70 -19.73
N LEU A 562 10.51 3.50 -19.20
CA LEU A 562 11.74 3.16 -18.46
C LEU A 562 12.96 2.85 -19.35
N HIS A 563 12.83 3.03 -20.67
CA HIS A 563 13.91 2.75 -21.57
C HIS A 563 15.14 3.61 -21.32
N SER A 564 14.97 4.92 -21.16
CA SER A 564 16.09 5.81 -20.86
C SER A 564 16.70 5.53 -19.49
N ASP A 565 15.93 5.05 -18.50
CA ASP A 565 16.47 4.59 -17.22
C ASP A 565 17.47 3.45 -17.42
N SER A 566 17.08 2.45 -18.21
CA SER A 566 17.93 1.29 -18.56
C SER A 566 19.22 1.70 -19.26
N GLU A 567 19.14 2.54 -20.30
CA GLU A 567 20.32 3.00 -21.04
C GLU A 567 21.24 3.87 -20.20
N ARG A 568 20.68 4.82 -19.44
CA ARG A 568 21.43 5.72 -18.55
C ARG A 568 22.14 4.92 -17.46
N PHE A 569 21.47 3.94 -16.86
CA PHE A 569 22.08 3.09 -15.83
C PHE A 569 23.15 2.17 -16.40
N ALA A 570 22.95 1.58 -17.59
CA ALA A 570 23.98 0.81 -18.29
C ALA A 570 25.24 1.66 -18.55
N ALA A 571 25.06 2.89 -19.04
CA ALA A 571 26.17 3.81 -19.24
C ALA A 571 26.87 4.19 -17.93
N LYS A 572 26.14 4.22 -16.79
CA LYS A 572 26.70 4.46 -15.46
C LYS A 572 27.53 3.26 -14.97
N LEU A 573 27.03 2.03 -15.12
CA LEU A 573 27.76 0.80 -14.81
C LEU A 573 29.06 0.70 -15.60
N ALA A 574 28.99 0.88 -16.91
CA ALA A 574 30.16 0.84 -17.80
C ALA A 574 31.20 1.90 -17.40
N ALA A 575 30.77 3.11 -17.06
CA ALA A 575 31.66 4.18 -16.62
C ALA A 575 32.30 3.92 -15.25
N ALA A 576 31.66 3.14 -14.39
CA ALA A 576 32.18 2.71 -13.09
C ALA A 576 33.07 1.46 -13.19
N GLY A 577 33.23 0.87 -14.38
CA GLY A 577 34.01 -0.35 -14.60
C GLY A 577 33.30 -1.65 -14.25
N SER A 578 31.99 -1.60 -13.98
CA SER A 578 31.17 -2.79 -13.69
C SER A 578 30.70 -3.44 -15.01
N PRO A 579 30.89 -4.76 -15.22
CA PRO A 579 30.50 -5.41 -16.47
C PRO A 579 29.00 -5.31 -16.70
N VAL A 580 28.58 -4.85 -17.88
CA VAL A 580 27.17 -4.70 -18.21
C VAL A 580 26.90 -5.12 -19.65
N SER A 581 25.77 -5.79 -19.86
CA SER A 581 25.16 -6.03 -21.16
C SER A 581 23.76 -5.43 -21.14
N ILE A 582 23.40 -4.68 -22.18
CA ILE A 582 22.04 -4.16 -22.36
C ILE A 582 21.46 -4.73 -23.66
N GLU A 583 20.24 -5.23 -23.57
CA GLU A 583 19.44 -5.74 -24.67
C GLU A 583 18.17 -4.89 -24.78
N VAL A 584 18.12 -4.04 -25.81
CA VAL A 584 16.91 -3.29 -26.18
C VAL A 584 16.10 -4.15 -27.15
N TRP A 585 14.85 -4.46 -26.81
CA TRP A 585 14.02 -5.37 -27.58
C TRP A 585 13.03 -4.60 -28.47
N PRO A 586 13.18 -4.70 -29.81
CA PRO A 586 12.34 -3.97 -30.76
C PRO A 586 10.85 -4.25 -30.56
N GLY A 587 10.05 -3.20 -30.56
CA GLY A 587 8.59 -3.27 -30.39
C GLY A 587 8.08 -3.76 -29.02
N MET A 588 8.93 -4.26 -28.12
CA MET A 588 8.48 -4.80 -26.83
C MET A 588 8.09 -3.68 -25.85
N VAL A 589 7.15 -4.00 -24.97
CA VAL A 589 6.56 -3.14 -23.94
C VAL A 589 7.13 -3.47 -22.56
N HIS A 590 6.77 -2.68 -21.55
CA HIS A 590 7.22 -2.85 -20.17
C HIS A 590 6.99 -4.27 -19.64
N VAL A 591 8.05 -4.93 -19.14
CA VAL A 591 8.04 -6.30 -18.58
C VAL A 591 7.28 -7.33 -19.44
N TRP A 592 7.48 -7.31 -20.76
CA TRP A 592 6.84 -8.26 -21.69
C TRP A 592 7.04 -9.74 -21.32
N HIS A 593 8.07 -10.05 -20.53
CA HIS A 593 8.37 -11.36 -19.95
C HIS A 593 7.19 -11.99 -19.22
N MET A 594 6.34 -11.20 -18.57
CA MET A 594 5.14 -11.70 -17.89
C MET A 594 4.18 -12.43 -18.84
N HIS A 595 4.21 -12.10 -20.13
CA HIS A 595 3.35 -12.66 -21.16
C HIS A 595 3.96 -13.86 -21.88
N HIS A 596 4.93 -14.57 -21.27
CA HIS A 596 5.62 -15.73 -21.86
C HIS A 596 4.69 -16.87 -22.30
N SER A 597 3.50 -17.00 -21.72
CA SER A 597 2.51 -17.98 -22.13
C SER A 597 1.88 -17.69 -23.50
N ARG A 598 1.95 -16.43 -23.97
CA ARG A 598 1.32 -15.95 -25.22
C ARG A 598 2.34 -15.43 -26.22
N LEU A 599 3.44 -14.83 -25.74
CA LEU A 599 4.42 -14.14 -26.57
C LEU A 599 5.73 -14.92 -26.71
N ALA A 600 6.12 -15.27 -27.93
CA ALA A 600 7.37 -15.98 -28.21
C ALA A 600 8.61 -15.19 -27.79
N LYS A 601 8.60 -13.87 -28.01
CA LYS A 601 9.68 -12.97 -27.60
C LYS A 601 9.89 -12.91 -26.09
N ALA A 602 8.83 -13.07 -25.30
CA ALA A 602 8.94 -13.17 -23.84
C ALA A 602 9.67 -14.46 -23.41
N ARG A 603 9.36 -15.60 -24.05
CA ARG A 603 10.08 -16.87 -23.82
C ARG A 603 11.55 -16.77 -24.24
N GLU A 604 11.83 -16.12 -25.37
CA GLU A 604 13.19 -15.89 -25.83
C GLU A 604 13.98 -15.01 -24.84
N ALA A 605 13.37 -13.94 -24.35
CA ALA A 605 13.99 -13.04 -23.39
C ALA A 605 14.32 -13.74 -22.06
N LEU A 606 13.39 -14.54 -21.52
CA LEU A 606 13.62 -15.36 -20.33
C LEU A 606 14.72 -16.40 -20.54
N ALA A 607 14.79 -17.03 -21.72
CA ALA A 607 15.85 -17.97 -22.05
C ALA A 607 17.23 -17.29 -22.08
N ARG A 608 17.34 -16.08 -22.67
CA ARG A 608 18.59 -15.29 -22.68
C ARG A 608 18.98 -14.82 -21.28
N LEU A 609 18.01 -14.37 -20.48
CA LEU A 609 18.21 -13.99 -19.08
C LEU A 609 18.75 -15.18 -18.28
N GLY A 610 18.10 -16.34 -18.38
CA GLY A 610 18.53 -17.54 -17.69
C GLY A 610 19.91 -18.03 -18.15
N ALA A 611 20.20 -17.98 -19.44
CA ALA A 611 21.53 -18.32 -19.97
C ALA A 611 22.63 -17.40 -19.41
N PHE A 612 22.37 -16.09 -19.33
CA PHE A 612 23.29 -15.14 -18.72
C PHE A 612 23.54 -15.45 -17.24
N LEU A 613 22.48 -15.72 -16.47
CA LEU A 613 22.61 -16.07 -15.07
C LEU A 613 23.27 -17.44 -14.86
N ARG A 614 23.10 -18.40 -15.79
CA ARG A 614 23.70 -19.73 -15.73
C ARG A 614 25.21 -19.68 -15.91
N GLU A 615 25.72 -18.82 -16.78
CA GLU A 615 27.15 -18.69 -17.06
C GLU A 615 27.66 -17.24 -16.86
N PRO A 616 27.74 -16.76 -15.61
CA PRO A 616 28.29 -15.44 -15.30
C PRO A 616 29.76 -15.36 -15.75
N GLY A 617 30.03 -14.75 -16.91
CA GLY A 617 31.40 -14.52 -17.39
C GLY A 617 31.77 -15.03 -18.78
N THR A 618 30.84 -15.61 -19.57
CA THR A 618 31.13 -16.01 -20.97
C THR A 618 30.77 -14.92 -22.01
N ALA A 619 30.25 -13.77 -21.59
CA ALA A 619 29.98 -12.62 -22.46
C ALA A 619 31.24 -11.79 -22.77
N ALA A 620 32.27 -12.42 -23.31
CA ALA A 620 33.34 -11.78 -24.07
C ALA A 620 33.65 -12.66 -25.29
N PRO A 621 33.51 -12.17 -26.54
CA PRO A 621 34.13 -12.85 -27.67
C PRO A 621 35.64 -12.82 -27.48
N ARG A 622 36.27 -13.99 -27.57
CA ARG A 622 37.71 -14.14 -27.73
C ARG A 622 38.17 -13.39 -28.98
N GLU A 623 38.76 -12.21 -28.84
CA GLU A 623 39.70 -11.73 -29.86
C GLU A 623 40.96 -12.59 -29.77
N GLY A 624 41.17 -13.44 -30.79
CA GLY A 624 42.42 -14.18 -30.90
C GLY A 624 42.33 -15.50 -31.66
N ALA A 625 41.83 -15.48 -32.90
CA ALA A 625 42.32 -16.44 -33.90
C ALA A 625 43.42 -15.73 -34.71
N ARG A 626 44.67 -15.96 -34.31
CA ARG A 626 45.84 -15.66 -35.13
C ARG A 626 45.67 -16.37 -36.48
N ASN A 627 45.59 -15.60 -37.55
CA ASN A 627 46.01 -16.08 -38.87
C ASN A 627 47.46 -15.64 -39.07
N GLU A 628 48.37 -16.52 -38.67
CA GLU A 628 49.66 -16.63 -39.37
C GLU A 628 49.35 -17.21 -40.75
N GLY A 629 49.69 -16.48 -41.81
CA GLY A 629 49.49 -16.96 -43.17
C GLY A 629 49.71 -15.93 -44.28
N ASN A 630 50.98 -15.82 -44.70
CA ASN A 630 51.43 -15.56 -46.07
C ASN A 630 51.60 -14.09 -46.54
N SER A 631 52.75 -13.47 -46.29
CA SER A 631 53.87 -13.27 -47.24
C SER A 631 54.97 -12.39 -46.66
#